data_AF-A0AAW2GKV5-F1
#
_entry.id   AF-A0AAW2GKV5-F1
#
_cell.length_a   1.000
_cell.length_b   1.000
_cell.length_c   1.000
_cell.angle_alpha   90.00
_cell.angle_beta   90.00
_cell.angle_gamma   90.00
#
_symmetry.space_group_name_H-M   'P 1'
#
loop_
_entity.id
_entity.type
_entity.pdbx_description
1 polymer ?
#
loop_
_entity_poly.entity_id
_entity_poly.type
_entity_poly.pdbx_seq_one_letter_code
_entity_poly.pdbx_strand_id
1 'polypeptide(L)'
;MAEDESEEKEYRWETGYEKTWEAIKEDDHGLLEASVADIIHNAKRKRQLERKQGARLGMMRHLYIILDASESMSNQDLKPTRFLCSLKLLEDFIEEFFYQNPISQLGVIITRNKRAEKISDLAGNSKKHIKELQTLQQTAVGGEPSLQNSLELATKLLKLLPSHASKEILVIIGALTTCDPGDLNETIRNMKSDGIRCSVIGLAAELYICKRMANVTGGEHSVALDDKHYKEQLNAHIDPPPAAMRLDAALVKMGFPHHALHSSAPDTSMTVCMCHAQDSDETVKLMTTGYLCPQCLSKHCELPVECRACGLTLASAPHLARSYHYLFPVDPFKEIAPESDHSFCFGCQKAFTQKDKKIYICGKCNQTFCLDCEIFIHDVLHTCPGCAINPETYRKSTDRS
;
A
#
# COMPACT_ATOMS: atom_id res chain seq x y z
N MET A 1 -69.93 35.02 14.93
CA MET A 1 -69.58 33.91 14.01
C MET A 1 -68.13 34.12 13.64
N ALA A 2 -67.38 33.02 13.65
CA ALA A 2 -65.95 32.95 13.92
C ALA A 2 -65.05 33.61 12.86
N GLU A 3 -63.83 33.90 13.31
CA GLU A 3 -62.72 34.57 12.66
C GLU A 3 -62.24 33.81 11.40
N ASP A 4 -61.96 34.56 10.34
CA ASP A 4 -61.11 34.12 9.22
C ASP A 4 -59.66 34.05 9.75
N GLU A 5 -59.21 32.85 10.15
CA GLU A 5 -57.79 32.57 10.33
C GLU A 5 -57.10 32.63 8.97
N SER A 6 -56.35 33.70 8.75
CA SER A 6 -55.39 33.81 7.67
C SER A 6 -54.33 32.72 7.83
N GLU A 7 -54.40 31.66 7.03
CA GLU A 7 -53.27 30.74 6.82
C GLU A 7 -52.08 31.55 6.32
N GLU A 8 -51.13 31.84 7.22
CA GLU A 8 -49.81 32.31 6.84
C GLU A 8 -49.22 31.27 5.89
N LYS A 9 -49.09 31.63 4.60
CA LYS A 9 -48.39 30.80 3.61
C LYS A 9 -46.93 30.75 4.02
N GLU A 10 -46.57 29.72 4.78
CA GLU A 10 -45.19 29.34 5.05
C GLU A 10 -44.41 29.31 3.72
N TYR A 11 -43.24 29.92 3.73
CA TYR A 11 -42.36 29.96 2.57
C TYR A 11 -41.91 28.52 2.25
N ARG A 12 -41.67 28.20 0.97
CA ARG A 12 -41.30 26.84 0.51
C ARG A 12 -40.04 26.23 1.15
N TRP A 13 -39.25 26.99 1.91
CA TRP A 13 -38.11 26.50 2.70
C TRP A 13 -38.50 26.15 4.16
N GLU A 14 -39.65 26.63 4.65
CA GLU A 14 -40.27 26.25 5.92
C GLU A 14 -40.99 24.90 5.78
N THR A 15 -41.56 24.61 4.60
CA THR A 15 -42.14 23.30 4.23
C THR A 15 -41.13 22.29 3.65
N GLY A 16 -39.85 22.67 3.58
CA GLY A 16 -38.85 22.01 2.74
C GLY A 16 -37.75 21.23 3.47
N TYR A 17 -37.96 20.82 4.72
CA TYR A 17 -37.16 19.75 5.32
C TYR A 17 -37.92 18.43 5.18
N GLU A 18 -38.13 18.00 3.92
CA GLU A 18 -38.44 16.59 3.66
C GLU A 18 -37.31 15.80 4.29
N LYS A 19 -37.63 15.12 5.38
CA LYS A 19 -36.73 14.28 6.12
C LYS A 19 -36.18 13.23 5.16
N THR A 20 -34.98 13.45 4.62
CA THR A 20 -34.36 12.55 3.64
C THR A 20 -34.17 11.13 4.18
N TRP A 21 -34.26 10.95 5.50
CA TRP A 21 -34.31 9.65 6.17
C TRP A 21 -35.63 8.88 6.03
N GLU A 22 -36.75 9.52 5.66
CA GLU A 22 -38.01 8.82 5.34
C GLU A 22 -37.97 8.11 3.98
N ALA A 23 -37.07 8.52 3.08
CA ALA A 23 -36.82 7.84 1.81
C ALA A 23 -35.94 6.59 1.95
N ILE A 24 -35.28 6.41 3.09
CA ILE A 24 -34.50 5.21 3.41
C ILE A 24 -35.49 4.16 3.90
N LYS A 25 -36.10 3.42 2.96
CA LYS A 25 -36.98 2.29 3.29
C LYS A 25 -36.16 1.09 3.72
N GLU A 26 -36.50 0.55 4.88
CA GLU A 26 -36.11 -0.79 5.29
C GLU A 26 -36.70 -1.82 4.31
N ASP A 27 -35.95 -2.88 4.06
CA ASP A 27 -36.45 -4.09 3.41
C ASP A 27 -37.46 -4.82 4.31
N ASP A 28 -38.21 -5.80 3.78
CA ASP A 28 -39.27 -6.56 4.48
C ASP A 28 -38.83 -7.28 5.79
N HIS A 29 -37.56 -7.14 6.17
CA HIS A 29 -36.93 -7.73 7.34
C HIS A 29 -36.28 -6.70 8.28
N GLY A 30 -36.42 -5.38 8.04
CA GLY A 30 -35.98 -4.34 8.96
C GLY A 30 -34.46 -4.18 9.09
N LEU A 31 -33.67 -4.53 8.06
CA LEU A 31 -32.20 -4.58 8.13
C LEU A 31 -31.54 -3.79 6.99
N LEU A 32 -31.11 -2.56 7.28
CA LEU A 32 -30.39 -1.68 6.34
C LEU A 32 -28.97 -2.15 5.97
N GLU A 33 -28.41 -3.15 6.67
CA GLU A 33 -26.99 -3.51 6.60
C GLU A 33 -26.57 -4.38 5.40
N ALA A 34 -27.50 -5.12 4.77
CA ALA A 34 -27.15 -6.06 3.71
C ALA A 34 -26.62 -5.39 2.42
N SER A 35 -26.98 -4.13 2.17
CA SER A 35 -26.60 -3.41 0.95
C SER A 35 -25.15 -2.92 0.94
N VAL A 36 -24.61 -2.52 2.10
CA VAL A 36 -23.27 -1.91 2.17
C VAL A 36 -22.17 -2.97 1.99
N ALA A 37 -22.35 -4.16 2.58
CA ALA A 37 -21.41 -5.26 2.42
C ALA A 37 -21.33 -5.73 0.95
N ASP A 38 -22.46 -5.81 0.26
CA ASP A 38 -22.53 -6.16 -1.16
C ASP A 38 -21.87 -5.10 -2.06
N ILE A 39 -22.00 -3.81 -1.73
CA ILE A 39 -21.33 -2.71 -2.47
C ILE A 39 -19.82 -2.79 -2.31
N ILE A 40 -19.32 -2.93 -1.07
CA ILE A 40 -17.88 -3.08 -0.79
C ILE A 40 -17.33 -4.31 -1.50
N HIS A 41 -18.08 -5.42 -1.48
CA HIS A 41 -17.70 -6.65 -2.15
C HIS A 41 -17.57 -6.46 -3.67
N ASN A 42 -18.58 -5.85 -4.31
CA ASN A 42 -18.54 -5.59 -5.74
C ASN A 42 -17.37 -4.65 -6.12
N ALA A 43 -17.04 -3.68 -5.26
CA ALA A 43 -15.88 -2.81 -5.45
C ALA A 43 -14.55 -3.59 -5.37
N LYS A 44 -14.37 -4.44 -4.35
CA LYS A 44 -13.18 -5.32 -4.22
C LYS A 44 -13.02 -6.22 -5.44
N ARG A 45 -14.10 -6.86 -5.89
CA ARG A 45 -14.08 -7.74 -7.06
C ARG A 45 -13.78 -7.01 -8.36
N LYS A 46 -14.34 -5.81 -8.54
CA LYS A 46 -14.02 -4.97 -9.70
C LYS A 46 -12.52 -4.68 -9.77
N ARG A 47 -11.87 -4.39 -8.64
CA ARG A 47 -10.41 -4.22 -8.57
C ARG A 47 -9.64 -5.50 -8.93
N GLN A 48 -10.09 -6.65 -8.44
CA GLN A 48 -9.48 -7.95 -8.79
C GLN A 48 -9.55 -8.23 -10.30
N LEU A 49 -10.68 -7.90 -10.94
CA LEU A 49 -10.86 -8.03 -12.39
C LEU A 49 -10.02 -7.02 -13.18
N GLU A 50 -9.78 -5.82 -12.63
CA GLU A 50 -8.95 -4.78 -13.22
C GLU A 50 -7.44 -5.09 -13.14
N ARG A 51 -7.02 -6.05 -12.29
CA ARG A 51 -5.62 -6.50 -12.24
C ARG A 51 -5.21 -7.14 -13.56
N LYS A 52 -4.34 -6.44 -14.31
CA LYS A 52 -3.77 -6.95 -15.56
C LYS A 52 -2.82 -8.12 -15.28
N GLN A 53 -3.20 -9.33 -15.71
CA GLN A 53 -2.35 -10.51 -15.63
C GLN A 53 -1.21 -10.45 -16.66
N GLY A 54 -0.03 -10.96 -16.28
CA GLY A 54 1.11 -11.17 -17.20
C GLY A 54 2.01 -9.96 -17.44
N ALA A 55 1.89 -8.88 -16.65
CA ALA A 55 2.84 -7.77 -16.69
C ALA A 55 4.09 -8.10 -15.87
N ARG A 56 5.27 -7.65 -16.35
CA ARG A 56 6.48 -7.64 -15.50
C ARG A 56 6.24 -6.71 -14.33
N LEU A 57 6.66 -7.09 -13.13
CA LEU A 57 6.48 -6.30 -11.91
C LEU A 57 7.83 -5.79 -11.38
N GLY A 58 7.84 -4.58 -10.84
CA GLY A 58 9.01 -4.04 -10.12
C GLY A 58 9.05 -4.57 -8.69
N MET A 59 9.73 -5.69 -8.45
CA MET A 59 9.79 -6.31 -7.11
C MET A 59 10.69 -5.56 -6.13
N MET A 60 11.81 -5.01 -6.62
CA MET A 60 12.70 -4.15 -5.84
C MET A 60 12.24 -2.71 -6.00
N ARG A 61 11.60 -2.17 -4.96
CA ARG A 61 10.99 -0.84 -5.00
C ARG A 61 11.74 0.11 -4.07
N HIS A 62 12.00 1.30 -4.55
CA HIS A 62 12.47 2.42 -3.76
C HIS A 62 11.39 3.49 -3.77
N LEU A 63 10.65 3.58 -2.67
CA LEU A 63 9.50 4.46 -2.52
C LEU A 63 9.86 5.64 -1.62
N TYR A 64 9.70 6.86 -2.13
CA TYR A 64 9.67 8.06 -1.28
C TYR A 64 8.24 8.52 -1.06
N ILE A 65 7.85 8.68 0.20
CA ILE A 65 6.59 9.31 0.58
C ILE A 65 6.87 10.79 0.84
N ILE A 66 6.16 11.67 0.13
CA ILE A 66 6.17 13.11 0.36
C ILE A 66 4.85 13.47 1.06
N LEU A 67 4.93 13.87 2.32
CA LEU A 67 3.77 14.28 3.11
C LEU A 67 3.71 15.81 3.22
N ASP A 68 2.53 16.35 2.92
CA ASP A 68 2.21 17.75 3.18
C ASP A 68 2.05 18.02 4.69
N ALA A 69 2.77 19.03 5.19
CA ALA A 69 2.66 19.56 6.54
C ALA A 69 2.39 21.07 6.54
N SER A 70 1.68 21.55 5.51
CA SER A 70 1.18 22.92 5.40
C SER A 70 0.03 23.22 6.36
N GLU A 71 -0.36 24.50 6.43
CA GLU A 71 -1.50 24.96 7.23
C GLU A 71 -2.83 24.26 6.86
N SER A 72 -3.00 23.88 5.58
CA SER A 72 -4.19 23.16 5.10
C SER A 72 -4.37 21.78 5.74
N MET A 73 -3.32 21.23 6.35
CA MET A 73 -3.35 19.94 7.02
C MET A 73 -3.86 20.02 8.47
N SER A 74 -4.03 21.24 8.99
CA SER A 74 -4.71 21.50 10.28
C SER A 74 -6.23 21.32 10.21
N ASN A 75 -6.80 21.28 9.00
CA ASN A 75 -8.24 21.15 8.82
C ASN A 75 -8.78 19.82 9.39
N GLN A 76 -10.00 19.87 9.89
CA GLN A 76 -10.64 18.76 10.62
C GLN A 76 -11.58 17.89 9.75
N ASP A 77 -11.43 17.96 8.42
CA ASP A 77 -12.20 17.14 7.47
C ASP A 77 -12.02 15.64 7.75
N LEU A 78 -10.78 15.24 8.10
CA LEU A 78 -10.47 13.93 8.65
C LEU A 78 -10.17 14.09 10.15
N LYS A 79 -10.74 13.21 10.98
CA LYS A 79 -10.61 13.31 12.44
C LYS A 79 -9.27 12.71 12.93
N PRO A 80 -8.56 13.36 13.88
CA PRO A 80 -8.83 14.69 14.44
C PRO A 80 -8.42 15.85 13.51
N THR A 81 -7.30 15.72 12.78
CA THR A 81 -6.89 16.62 11.70
C THR A 81 -6.40 15.79 10.51
N ARG A 82 -6.40 16.36 9.30
CA ARG A 82 -5.85 15.70 8.10
C ARG A 82 -4.42 15.21 8.31
N PHE A 83 -3.58 15.99 9.00
CA PHE A 83 -2.21 15.61 9.32
C PHE A 83 -2.13 14.37 10.21
N LEU A 84 -2.80 14.39 11.36
CA LEU A 84 -2.75 13.29 12.34
C LEU A 84 -3.40 12.02 11.78
N CYS A 85 -4.49 12.15 11.03
CA CYS A 85 -5.11 11.03 10.31
C CYS A 85 -4.12 10.42 9.30
N SER A 86 -3.45 11.27 8.51
CA SER A 86 -2.44 10.80 7.54
C SER A 86 -1.27 10.09 8.21
N LEU A 87 -0.75 10.61 9.33
CA LEU A 87 0.36 9.96 10.05
C LEU A 87 -0.05 8.56 10.52
N LYS A 88 -1.23 8.41 11.12
CA LYS A 88 -1.71 7.11 11.60
C LYS A 88 -1.92 6.11 10.45
N LEU A 89 -2.51 6.55 9.34
CA LEU A 89 -2.69 5.70 8.17
C LEU A 89 -1.36 5.35 7.49
N LEU A 90 -0.37 6.24 7.55
CA LEU A 90 0.98 5.97 7.06
C LEU A 90 1.74 4.98 7.95
N GLU A 91 1.54 5.00 9.27
CA GLU A 91 2.09 3.98 10.19
C GLU A 91 1.57 2.58 9.80
N ASP A 92 0.25 2.42 9.65
CA ASP A 92 -0.38 1.19 9.17
C ASP A 92 0.16 0.77 7.78
N PHE A 93 0.24 1.73 6.84
CA PHE A 93 0.73 1.49 5.49
C PHE A 93 2.18 1.02 5.47
N ILE A 94 3.06 1.59 6.29
CA ILE A 94 4.48 1.21 6.33
C ILE A 94 4.63 -0.23 6.83
N GLU A 95 3.89 -0.62 7.87
CA GLU A 95 3.89 -2.00 8.36
C GLU A 95 3.43 -2.99 7.28
N GLU A 96 2.30 -2.69 6.63
CA GLU A 96 1.74 -3.55 5.58
C GLU A 96 2.64 -3.58 4.32
N PHE A 97 3.25 -2.44 3.96
CA PHE A 97 4.19 -2.31 2.85
C PHE A 97 5.42 -3.19 3.03
N PHE A 98 6.08 -3.15 4.19
CA PHE A 98 7.25 -4.01 4.46
C PHE A 98 6.88 -5.48 4.66
N TYR A 99 5.65 -5.76 5.10
CA TYR A 99 5.16 -7.13 5.20
C TYR A 99 5.05 -7.80 3.83
N GLN A 100 4.40 -7.11 2.88
CA GLN A 100 4.18 -7.62 1.52
C GLN A 100 5.41 -7.47 0.61
N ASN A 101 6.21 -6.40 0.79
CA ASN A 101 7.38 -6.09 -0.02
C ASN A 101 8.66 -5.98 0.84
N PRO A 102 9.18 -7.11 1.37
CA PRO A 102 10.27 -7.06 2.35
C PRO A 102 11.58 -6.52 1.78
N ILE A 103 11.87 -6.73 0.49
CA ILE A 103 13.11 -6.27 -0.15
C ILE A 103 13.07 -4.79 -0.59
N SER A 104 11.92 -4.14 -0.45
CA SER A 104 11.77 -2.75 -0.84
C SER A 104 12.35 -1.82 0.22
N GLN A 105 12.64 -0.58 -0.16
CA GLN A 105 13.09 0.46 0.75
C GLN A 105 12.13 1.63 0.68
N LEU A 106 11.94 2.28 1.84
CA LEU A 106 11.04 3.41 1.99
C LEU A 106 11.81 4.59 2.59
N GLY A 107 11.46 5.81 2.17
CA GLY A 107 11.93 7.05 2.78
C GLY A 107 10.80 8.06 2.91
N VAL A 108 10.91 8.97 3.86
CA VAL A 108 9.86 9.96 4.17
C VAL A 108 10.42 11.37 4.06
N ILE A 109 9.75 12.20 3.28
CA ILE A 109 10.03 13.63 3.09
C ILE A 109 8.78 14.40 3.49
N ILE A 110 8.96 15.52 4.17
CA ILE A 110 7.88 16.45 4.47
C ILE A 110 8.07 17.73 3.68
N THR A 111 6.95 18.33 3.27
CA THR A 111 6.94 19.68 2.71
C THR A 111 6.24 20.64 3.67
N ARG A 112 6.97 21.67 4.10
CA ARG A 112 6.53 22.66 5.10
C ARG A 112 7.26 23.97 4.85
N ASN A 113 6.61 25.12 5.08
CA ASN A 113 7.24 26.44 4.97
C ASN A 113 7.99 26.66 3.64
N LYS A 114 7.42 26.18 2.53
CA LYS A 114 7.99 26.26 1.15
C LYS A 114 9.31 25.50 0.98
N ARG A 115 9.62 24.59 1.90
CA ARG A 115 10.86 23.79 1.90
C ARG A 115 10.52 22.30 1.99
N ALA A 116 11.46 21.49 1.51
CA ALA A 116 11.42 20.05 1.65
C ALA A 116 12.42 19.62 2.73
N GLU A 117 11.94 18.86 3.69
CA GLU A 117 12.73 18.32 4.80
C GLU A 117 12.72 16.80 4.70
N LYS A 118 13.90 16.19 4.58
CA LYS A 118 14.04 14.73 4.63
C LYS A 118 14.00 14.30 6.08
N ILE A 119 12.96 13.57 6.46
CA ILE A 119 12.79 13.05 7.82
C ILE A 119 13.46 11.69 7.93
N SER A 120 13.17 10.80 6.96
CA SER A 120 13.77 9.47 6.91
C SER A 120 14.65 9.26 5.69
N ASP A 121 15.79 8.63 5.93
CA ASP A 121 16.62 8.07 4.87
C ASP A 121 15.97 6.83 4.25
N LEU A 122 16.35 6.53 3.01
CA LEU A 122 15.87 5.33 2.33
C LEU A 122 16.40 4.09 3.05
N ALA A 123 15.49 3.38 3.74
CA ALA A 123 15.85 2.24 4.58
C ALA A 123 14.77 1.15 4.54
N GLY A 124 15.18 -0.09 4.81
CA GLY A 124 14.31 -1.28 4.85
C GLY A 124 13.70 -1.60 6.22
N ASN A 125 13.88 -0.75 7.23
CA ASN A 125 13.42 -1.03 8.59
C ASN A 125 12.15 -0.24 8.92
N SER A 126 11.02 -0.93 9.08
CA SER A 126 9.73 -0.32 9.42
C SER A 126 9.77 0.45 10.75
N LYS A 127 10.43 -0.08 11.78
CA LYS A 127 10.46 0.51 13.12
C LYS A 127 11.12 1.87 13.15
N LYS A 128 12.14 2.09 12.31
CA LYS A 128 12.83 3.38 12.21
C LYS A 128 11.89 4.45 11.67
N HIS A 129 11.23 4.15 10.56
CA HIS A 129 10.23 5.03 9.94
C HIS A 129 9.08 5.37 10.88
N ILE A 130 8.54 4.38 11.60
CA ILE A 130 7.43 4.57 12.53
C ILE A 130 7.83 5.49 13.69
N LYS A 131 9.01 5.32 14.28
CA LYS A 131 9.52 6.20 15.35
C LYS A 131 9.66 7.65 14.86
N GLU A 132 10.13 7.84 13.63
CA GLU A 132 10.26 9.16 13.03
C GLU A 132 8.89 9.80 12.76
N LEU A 133 7.91 9.03 12.28
CA LEU A 133 6.52 9.49 12.14
C LEU A 133 5.86 9.85 13.49
N GLN A 134 6.11 9.07 14.54
CA GLN A 134 5.63 9.39 15.89
C GLN A 134 6.24 10.69 16.42
N THR A 135 7.51 10.95 16.11
CA THR A 135 8.17 12.22 16.43
C THR A 135 7.52 13.40 15.70
N LEU A 136 7.08 13.18 14.45
CA LEU A 136 6.40 14.18 13.64
C LEU A 136 5.03 14.58 14.17
N GLN A 137 4.35 13.73 14.95
CA GLN A 137 3.06 14.07 15.57
C GLN A 137 3.16 15.31 16.48
N GLN A 138 4.34 15.57 17.06
CA GLN A 138 4.60 16.72 17.92
C GLN A 138 5.00 17.99 17.14
N THR A 139 5.26 17.85 15.84
CA THR A 139 5.70 18.95 14.99
C THR A 139 4.49 19.80 14.59
N ALA A 140 4.56 21.11 14.82
CA ALA A 140 3.52 22.02 14.35
C ALA A 140 3.45 22.02 12.82
N VAL A 141 2.27 21.86 12.24
CA VAL A 141 2.05 22.08 10.81
C VAL A 141 1.95 23.59 10.52
N GLY A 142 2.38 24.03 9.34
CA GLY A 142 2.28 25.46 8.99
C GLY A 142 2.98 25.84 7.70
N GLY A 143 2.65 27.04 7.23
CA GLY A 143 3.14 27.57 5.96
C GLY A 143 2.52 26.87 4.75
N GLU A 144 3.12 27.07 3.58
CA GLU A 144 2.67 26.54 2.30
C GLU A 144 3.59 25.39 1.84
N PRO A 145 3.09 24.41 1.07
CA PRO A 145 3.91 23.33 0.57
C PRO A 145 4.67 23.74 -0.70
N SER A 146 5.90 23.25 -0.85
CA SER A 146 6.65 23.29 -2.11
C SER A 146 6.82 21.89 -2.65
N LEU A 147 6.15 21.60 -3.75
CA LEU A 147 6.23 20.31 -4.43
C LEU A 147 7.54 20.18 -5.21
N GLN A 148 8.00 21.26 -5.85
CA GLN A 148 9.24 21.26 -6.63
C GLN A 148 10.44 20.87 -5.77
N ASN A 149 10.62 21.50 -4.61
CA ASN A 149 11.74 21.22 -3.72
C ASN A 149 11.73 19.75 -3.25
N SER A 150 10.55 19.21 -2.92
CA SER A 150 10.40 17.83 -2.47
C SER A 150 10.69 16.83 -3.59
N LEU A 151 10.21 17.10 -4.80
CA LEU A 151 10.45 16.25 -5.96
C LEU A 151 11.92 16.29 -6.40
N GLU A 152 12.56 17.45 -6.38
CA GLU A 152 13.98 17.56 -6.70
C GLU A 152 14.85 16.84 -5.67
N LEU A 153 14.52 16.94 -4.39
CA LEU A 153 15.22 16.20 -3.33
C LEU A 153 15.08 14.70 -3.51
N ALA A 154 13.85 14.20 -3.71
CA ALA A 154 13.58 12.79 -3.96
C ALA A 154 14.28 12.30 -5.24
N THR A 155 14.22 13.07 -6.32
CA THR A 155 14.86 12.75 -7.61
C THR A 155 16.37 12.63 -7.48
N LYS A 156 17.03 13.55 -6.76
CA LYS A 156 18.48 13.50 -6.51
C LYS A 156 18.88 12.22 -5.77
N LEU A 157 18.09 11.80 -4.78
CA LEU A 157 18.34 10.59 -4.00
C LEU A 157 18.10 9.31 -4.83
N LEU A 158 16.99 9.26 -5.58
CA LEU A 158 16.64 8.12 -6.42
C LEU A 158 17.56 7.96 -7.65
N LYS A 159 18.20 9.04 -8.11
CA LYS A 159 19.12 9.01 -9.25
C LYS A 159 20.36 8.15 -9.01
N LEU A 160 20.82 8.07 -7.76
CA LEU A 160 21.99 7.27 -7.37
C LEU A 160 21.71 5.76 -7.35
N LEU A 161 20.43 5.37 -7.33
CA LEU A 161 20.01 3.98 -7.27
C LEU A 161 20.06 3.31 -8.64
N PRO A 162 20.30 1.99 -8.68
CA PRO A 162 20.47 1.26 -9.92
C PRO A 162 19.19 1.25 -10.78
N SER A 163 19.36 1.08 -12.10
CA SER A 163 18.26 1.16 -13.08
C SER A 163 17.28 -0.04 -13.06
N HIS A 164 17.67 -1.15 -12.43
CA HIS A 164 16.84 -2.36 -12.34
C HIS A 164 15.76 -2.28 -11.26
N ALA A 165 15.87 -1.33 -10.33
CA ALA A 165 14.90 -1.13 -9.27
C ALA A 165 13.85 -0.09 -9.69
N SER A 166 12.59 -0.27 -9.26
CA SER A 166 11.57 0.73 -9.50
C SER A 166 11.80 1.93 -8.59
N LYS A 167 11.77 3.12 -9.20
CA LYS A 167 11.92 4.41 -8.51
C LYS A 167 10.55 5.05 -8.42
N GLU A 168 10.01 5.14 -7.21
CA GLU A 168 8.63 5.53 -6.97
C GLU A 168 8.57 6.70 -5.99
N ILE A 169 7.65 7.62 -6.26
CA ILE A 169 7.31 8.74 -5.37
C ILE A 169 5.81 8.72 -5.15
N LEU A 170 5.37 8.74 -3.89
CA LEU A 170 3.99 8.90 -3.49
C LEU A 170 3.83 10.24 -2.77
N VAL A 171 3.07 11.15 -3.37
CA VAL A 171 2.80 12.48 -2.80
C VAL A 171 1.43 12.47 -2.14
N ILE A 172 1.36 12.86 -0.87
CA ILE A 172 0.12 13.07 -0.14
C ILE A 172 -0.01 14.57 0.10
N ILE A 173 -0.98 15.19 -0.57
CA ILE A 173 -1.17 16.65 -0.54
C ILE A 173 -2.57 17.03 -0.09
N GLY A 174 -2.65 17.92 0.90
CA GLY A 174 -3.93 18.46 1.40
C GLY A 174 -4.17 19.90 0.97
N ALA A 175 -3.10 20.66 0.69
CA ALA A 175 -3.19 22.00 0.16
C ALA A 175 -3.71 22.02 -1.29
N LEU A 176 -4.44 23.08 -1.63
CA LEU A 176 -4.91 23.35 -2.99
C LEU A 176 -3.90 24.14 -3.83
N THR A 177 -2.91 24.74 -3.17
CA THR A 177 -1.87 25.55 -3.79
C THR A 177 -0.51 24.96 -3.45
N THR A 178 0.42 25.10 -4.39
CA THR A 178 1.83 24.82 -4.14
C THR A 178 2.65 26.05 -4.51
N CYS A 179 3.64 26.35 -3.69
CA CYS A 179 4.45 27.55 -3.81
C CYS A 179 5.89 27.15 -4.13
N ASP A 180 6.15 27.07 -5.42
CA ASP A 180 7.41 26.59 -5.97
C ASP A 180 8.26 27.73 -6.55
N PRO A 181 9.61 27.65 -6.49
CA PRO A 181 10.50 28.71 -6.96
C PRO A 181 10.62 28.79 -8.49
N GLY A 182 10.36 27.71 -9.23
CA GLY A 182 10.56 27.62 -10.68
C GLY A 182 9.43 26.89 -11.42
N ASP A 183 9.70 26.49 -12.67
CA ASP A 183 8.72 25.77 -13.49
C ASP A 183 8.74 24.26 -13.18
N LEU A 184 7.69 23.80 -12.51
CA LEU A 184 7.51 22.38 -12.19
C LEU A 184 7.48 21.48 -13.43
N ASN A 185 7.11 22.00 -14.61
CA ASN A 185 7.11 21.20 -15.84
C ASN A 185 8.52 20.74 -16.25
N GLU A 186 9.57 21.47 -15.89
CA GLU A 186 10.96 21.05 -16.08
C GLU A 186 11.29 19.88 -15.16
N THR A 187 10.93 19.98 -13.88
CA THR A 187 11.11 18.90 -12.90
C THR A 187 10.38 17.63 -13.33
N ILE A 188 9.14 17.74 -13.82
CA ILE A 188 8.37 16.59 -14.34
C ILE A 188 9.07 15.94 -15.54
N ARG A 189 9.65 16.74 -16.45
CA ARG A 189 10.42 16.21 -17.59
C ARG A 189 11.67 15.48 -17.13
N ASN A 190 12.40 16.04 -16.16
CA ASN A 190 13.60 15.42 -15.58
C ASN A 190 13.27 14.11 -14.86
N MET A 191 12.17 14.06 -14.10
CA MET A 191 11.70 12.83 -13.46
C MET A 191 11.38 11.75 -14.48
N LYS A 192 10.73 12.12 -15.60
CA LYS A 192 10.42 11.19 -16.68
C LYS A 192 11.68 10.67 -17.37
N SER A 193 12.69 11.51 -17.60
CA SER A 193 13.97 11.06 -18.19
C SER A 193 14.72 10.11 -17.27
N ASP A 194 14.63 10.34 -15.95
CA ASP A 194 15.27 9.50 -14.93
C ASP A 194 14.46 8.22 -14.61
N GLY A 195 13.31 8.01 -15.27
CA GLY A 195 12.48 6.81 -15.14
C GLY A 195 11.74 6.70 -13.80
N ILE A 196 11.47 7.83 -13.15
CA ILE A 196 10.79 7.89 -11.85
C ILE A 196 9.28 7.94 -12.05
N ARG A 197 8.55 7.04 -11.39
CA ARG A 197 7.08 7.01 -11.34
C ARG A 197 6.60 7.85 -10.16
N CYS A 198 5.68 8.78 -10.39
CA CYS A 198 5.11 9.63 -9.34
C CYS A 198 3.59 9.45 -9.26
N SER A 199 3.08 9.03 -8.11
CA SER A 199 1.66 8.94 -7.81
C SER A 199 1.28 10.00 -6.77
N VAL A 200 0.04 10.48 -6.82
CA VAL A 200 -0.44 11.54 -5.93
C VAL A 200 -1.81 11.17 -5.34
N ILE A 201 -1.92 11.30 -4.03
CA ILE A 201 -3.18 11.25 -3.29
C ILE A 201 -3.50 12.68 -2.82
N GLY A 202 -4.55 13.26 -3.39
CA GLY A 202 -5.11 14.54 -2.93
C GLY A 202 -6.13 14.31 -1.81
N LEU A 203 -6.05 15.04 -0.70
CA LEU A 203 -7.00 14.87 0.41
C LEU A 203 -8.31 15.64 0.26
N ALA A 204 -8.36 16.64 -0.62
CA ALA A 204 -9.51 17.53 -0.75
C ALA A 204 -10.01 17.65 -2.18
N ALA A 205 -9.13 18.01 -3.10
CA ALA A 205 -9.49 18.23 -4.49
C ALA A 205 -8.42 17.70 -5.44
N GLU A 206 -8.82 17.58 -6.70
CA GLU A 206 -7.91 17.25 -7.79
C GLU A 206 -7.11 18.50 -8.23
N LEU A 207 -5.79 18.39 -8.19
CA LEU A 207 -4.90 19.44 -8.71
C LEU A 207 -4.46 19.09 -10.13
N TYR A 208 -4.71 20.02 -11.07
CA TYR A 208 -4.36 19.84 -12.48
C TYR A 208 -2.88 19.46 -12.66
N ILE A 209 -1.98 20.13 -11.94
CA ILE A 209 -0.55 19.90 -12.06
C ILE A 209 -0.14 18.52 -11.52
N CYS A 210 -0.73 18.08 -10.41
CA CYS A 210 -0.49 16.76 -9.83
C CYS A 210 -0.99 15.63 -10.74
N LYS A 211 -2.19 15.79 -11.33
CA LYS A 211 -2.71 14.84 -12.32
C LYS A 211 -1.85 14.76 -13.56
N ARG A 212 -1.41 15.91 -14.09
CA ARG A 212 -0.50 15.96 -15.22
C ARG A 212 0.82 15.26 -14.90
N MET A 213 1.42 15.51 -13.73
CA MET A 213 2.63 14.84 -13.27
C MET A 213 2.46 13.31 -13.20
N ALA A 214 1.38 12.84 -12.58
CA ALA A 214 1.08 11.41 -12.47
C ALA A 214 0.95 10.76 -13.86
N ASN A 215 0.15 11.34 -14.75
CA ASN A 215 -0.05 10.83 -16.11
C ASN A 215 1.24 10.81 -16.94
N VAL A 216 2.09 11.85 -16.80
CA VAL A 216 3.34 11.97 -17.58
C VAL A 216 4.40 10.98 -17.12
N THR A 217 4.46 10.69 -15.82
CA THR A 217 5.41 9.75 -15.19
C THR A 217 4.90 8.31 -15.14
N GLY A 218 3.63 8.07 -15.49
CA GLY A 218 3.00 6.75 -15.47
C GLY A 218 2.57 6.30 -14.07
N GLY A 219 2.39 7.24 -13.14
CA GLY A 219 1.74 7.02 -11.86
C GLY A 219 0.24 7.31 -11.92
N GLU A 220 -0.39 7.33 -10.75
CA GLU A 220 -1.83 7.50 -10.61
C GLU A 220 -2.15 8.71 -9.72
N HIS A 221 -3.25 9.40 -10.04
CA HIS A 221 -3.75 10.51 -9.24
C HIS A 221 -5.14 10.15 -8.71
N SER A 222 -5.27 10.10 -7.39
CA SER A 222 -6.54 9.81 -6.71
C SER A 222 -6.89 10.93 -5.71
N VAL A 223 -8.18 11.05 -5.41
CA VAL A 223 -8.68 11.99 -4.39
C VAL A 223 -9.36 11.19 -3.29
N ALA A 224 -8.93 11.39 -2.05
CA ALA A 224 -9.56 10.77 -0.89
C ALA A 224 -10.94 11.40 -0.65
N LEU A 225 -11.91 10.56 -0.27
CA LEU A 225 -13.27 10.99 0.05
C LEU A 225 -13.47 10.95 1.57
N ASP A 226 -13.23 9.76 2.13
CA ASP A 226 -13.30 9.47 3.56
C ASP A 226 -12.00 8.81 4.03
N ASP A 227 -11.85 8.65 5.36
CA ASP A 227 -10.73 7.95 6.00
C ASP A 227 -10.57 6.51 5.50
N LYS A 228 -11.67 5.78 5.31
CA LYS A 228 -11.68 4.42 4.76
C LYS A 228 -11.19 4.39 3.31
N HIS A 229 -11.71 5.31 2.47
CA HIS A 229 -11.30 5.40 1.08
C HIS A 229 -9.81 5.80 0.96
N TYR A 230 -9.35 6.68 1.84
CA TYR A 230 -7.93 7.06 1.90
C TYR A 230 -7.05 5.85 2.27
N LYS A 231 -7.43 5.06 3.27
CA LYS A 231 -6.73 3.80 3.61
C LYS A 231 -6.69 2.84 2.43
N GLU A 232 -7.80 2.69 1.70
CA GLU A 232 -7.83 1.86 0.51
C GLU A 232 -6.91 2.35 -0.61
N GLN A 233 -6.81 3.67 -0.83
CA GLN A 233 -5.90 4.26 -1.82
C GLN A 233 -4.43 4.04 -1.44
N LEU A 234 -4.09 4.17 -0.16
CA LEU A 234 -2.76 3.81 0.33
C LEU A 234 -2.49 2.32 0.08
N ASN A 235 -3.43 1.45 0.44
CA ASN A 235 -3.27 0.01 0.27
C ASN A 235 -3.12 -0.41 -1.21
N ALA A 236 -3.74 0.31 -2.15
CA ALA A 236 -3.55 0.08 -3.58
C ALA A 236 -2.09 0.31 -4.04
N HIS A 237 -1.33 1.17 -3.35
CA HIS A 237 0.09 1.39 -3.62
C HIS A 237 1.02 0.38 -2.92
N ILE A 238 0.49 -0.53 -2.09
CA ILE A 238 1.27 -1.64 -1.54
C ILE A 238 1.56 -2.66 -2.63
N ASP A 239 0.61 -2.92 -3.52
CA ASP A 239 0.82 -3.80 -4.65
C ASP A 239 1.91 -3.23 -5.58
N PRO A 240 2.88 -4.05 -6.01
CA PRO A 240 3.95 -3.60 -6.89
C PRO A 240 3.36 -3.17 -8.23
N PRO A 241 3.64 -1.94 -8.71
CA PRO A 241 3.14 -1.51 -10.00
C PRO A 241 3.73 -2.32 -11.15
N PRO A 242 3.03 -2.39 -12.31
CA PRO A 242 3.61 -2.94 -13.52
C PRO A 242 4.89 -2.17 -13.87
N ALA A 243 5.96 -2.90 -14.10
CA ALA A 243 7.26 -2.39 -14.50
C ALA A 243 7.09 -1.53 -15.75
N ALA A 244 7.68 -0.33 -15.75
CA ALA A 244 7.81 0.45 -16.96
C ALA A 244 8.56 -0.39 -18.02
N MET A 245 8.16 -0.28 -19.29
CA MET A 245 8.77 -1.04 -20.40
C MET A 245 10.29 -0.92 -20.51
N ARG A 246 10.88 0.10 -19.86
CA ARG A 246 12.31 0.43 -19.91
C ARG A 246 13.12 -0.05 -18.70
N LEU A 247 12.54 -0.77 -17.74
CA LEU A 247 13.33 -1.28 -16.61
C LEU A 247 14.26 -2.40 -17.08
N ASP A 248 15.55 -2.24 -16.80
CA ASP A 248 16.57 -3.23 -17.14
C ASP A 248 16.37 -4.50 -16.30
N ALA A 249 16.19 -5.64 -16.94
CA ALA A 249 16.14 -6.93 -16.27
C ALA A 249 17.57 -7.37 -15.92
N ALA A 250 18.11 -6.84 -14.82
CA ALA A 250 19.43 -7.20 -14.32
C ALA A 250 19.35 -8.31 -13.26
N LEU A 251 20.28 -9.27 -13.34
CA LEU A 251 20.44 -10.29 -12.31
C LEU A 251 21.23 -9.70 -11.13
N VAL A 252 20.56 -9.54 -9.99
CA VAL A 252 21.18 -9.01 -8.77
C VAL A 252 21.71 -10.15 -7.91
N LYS A 253 22.96 -10.02 -7.44
CA LYS A 253 23.53 -10.97 -6.49
C LYS A 253 22.89 -10.76 -5.11
N MET A 254 22.23 -11.78 -4.58
CA MET A 254 21.64 -11.76 -3.23
C MET A 254 22.38 -12.71 -2.29
N GLY A 255 22.46 -12.34 -1.01
CA GLY A 255 23.03 -13.18 0.04
C GLY A 255 21.96 -13.80 0.91
N PHE A 256 21.99 -15.13 1.06
CA PHE A 256 21.17 -15.86 2.03
C PHE A 256 22.02 -16.15 3.27
N PRO A 257 21.91 -15.34 4.33
CA PRO A 257 22.72 -15.54 5.52
C PRO A 257 22.21 -16.73 6.32
N HIS A 258 23.13 -17.45 6.94
CA HIS A 258 22.78 -18.49 7.91
C HIS A 258 22.59 -17.84 9.28
N HIS A 259 21.58 -18.32 10.01
CA HIS A 259 21.39 -17.90 11.40
C HIS A 259 22.51 -18.55 12.23
N ALA A 260 23.43 -17.74 12.75
CA ALA A 260 24.39 -18.19 13.74
C ALA A 260 23.65 -18.35 15.08
N LEU A 261 22.91 -19.45 15.20
CA LEU A 261 22.56 -20.00 16.50
C LEU A 261 23.87 -20.44 17.15
N HIS A 262 24.02 -20.15 18.45
CA HIS A 262 25.16 -20.53 19.29
C HIS A 262 25.87 -21.77 18.73
N SER A 263 27.02 -21.56 18.10
CA SER A 263 28.00 -22.64 17.99
C SER A 263 28.16 -23.15 19.42
N SER A 264 27.93 -24.44 19.62
CA SER A 264 28.02 -25.18 20.89
C SER A 264 29.44 -25.19 21.49
N ALA A 265 30.21 -24.15 21.25
CA ALA A 265 31.51 -23.88 21.81
C ALA A 265 31.35 -22.82 22.93
N PRO A 266 31.99 -23.02 24.09
CA PRO A 266 31.86 -22.14 25.26
C PRO A 266 32.42 -20.71 25.08
N ASP A 267 32.97 -20.38 23.90
CA ASP A 267 33.60 -19.09 23.58
C ASP A 267 32.81 -18.30 22.52
N THR A 268 31.52 -18.01 22.77
CA THR A 268 30.78 -17.11 21.85
C THR A 268 31.12 -15.65 22.21
N SER A 269 32.14 -15.09 21.55
CA SER A 269 32.50 -13.68 21.71
C SER A 269 31.35 -12.75 21.29
N MET A 270 31.05 -11.74 22.12
CA MET A 270 30.08 -10.70 21.79
C MET A 270 30.62 -9.87 20.62
N THR A 271 29.91 -9.89 19.50
CA THR A 271 30.29 -9.14 18.31
C THR A 271 29.36 -7.95 18.12
N VAL A 272 29.92 -6.84 17.66
CA VAL A 272 29.15 -5.66 17.26
C VAL A 272 28.31 -5.98 16.02
N CYS A 273 27.01 -5.66 16.07
CA CYS A 273 26.16 -5.73 14.90
C CYS A 273 26.56 -4.66 13.87
N MET A 274 26.84 -5.07 12.63
CA MET A 274 27.23 -4.14 11.56
C MET A 274 26.10 -3.17 11.16
N CYS A 275 24.84 -3.50 11.45
CA CYS A 275 23.72 -2.59 11.20
C CYS A 275 23.77 -1.33 12.08
N HIS A 276 24.29 -1.44 13.31
CA HIS A 276 24.30 -0.37 14.31
C HIS A 276 25.72 0.10 14.66
N ALA A 277 26.72 -0.26 13.86
CA ALA A 277 28.11 0.08 14.16
C ALA A 277 28.42 1.57 13.98
N GLN A 278 27.59 2.30 13.22
CA GLN A 278 27.81 3.71 12.85
C GLN A 278 26.60 4.62 13.07
N ASP A 279 25.43 4.09 13.42
CA ASP A 279 24.26 4.93 13.69
C ASP A 279 24.50 5.60 15.06
N SER A 280 24.78 6.91 15.05
CA SER A 280 25.11 7.70 16.24
C SER A 280 24.00 7.72 17.30
N ASP A 281 22.76 7.43 16.89
CA ASP A 281 21.56 7.52 17.72
C ASP A 281 21.09 6.17 18.28
N GLU A 282 21.52 5.03 17.71
CA GLU A 282 21.22 3.72 18.27
C GLU A 282 22.41 3.19 19.06
N THR A 283 22.18 2.81 20.32
CA THR A 283 23.19 2.16 21.16
C THR A 283 23.77 0.96 20.40
N VAL A 284 25.09 0.91 20.27
CA VAL A 284 25.82 -0.17 19.58
C VAL A 284 25.33 -1.52 20.10
N LYS A 285 24.49 -2.21 19.33
CA LYS A 285 23.92 -3.49 19.75
C LYS A 285 24.99 -4.57 19.65
N LEU A 286 25.51 -4.97 20.80
CA LEU A 286 26.34 -6.17 20.95
C LEU A 286 25.43 -7.38 20.91
N MET A 287 25.73 -8.33 20.02
CA MET A 287 24.90 -9.50 19.83
C MET A 287 25.72 -10.78 19.82
N THR A 288 25.26 -11.74 20.63
CA THR A 288 25.82 -13.09 20.65
C THR A 288 25.28 -13.90 19.47
N THR A 289 23.99 -13.77 19.15
CA THR A 289 23.32 -14.43 18.01
C THR A 289 23.05 -13.44 16.89
N GLY A 290 22.95 -13.92 15.65
CA GLY A 290 22.60 -13.07 14.51
C GLY A 290 22.80 -13.77 13.17
N TYR A 291 22.58 -13.02 12.10
CA TYR A 291 22.74 -13.49 10.74
C TYR A 291 24.14 -13.18 10.22
N LEU A 292 24.82 -14.19 9.67
CA LEU A 292 26.16 -14.01 9.11
C LEU A 292 26.09 -13.78 7.60
N CYS A 293 26.70 -12.68 7.14
CA CYS A 293 26.83 -12.42 5.71
C CYS A 293 27.68 -13.51 5.04
N PRO A 294 27.21 -14.15 3.95
CA PRO A 294 27.96 -15.24 3.31
C PRO A 294 29.25 -14.77 2.62
N GLN A 295 29.40 -13.46 2.35
CA GLN A 295 30.57 -12.92 1.63
C GLN A 295 31.64 -12.38 2.57
N CYS A 296 31.27 -11.61 3.59
CA CYS A 296 32.22 -10.96 4.51
C CYS A 296 32.12 -11.45 5.97
N LEU A 297 31.21 -12.38 6.26
CA LEU A 297 30.99 -12.95 7.60
C LEU A 297 30.63 -11.92 8.69
N SER A 298 30.22 -10.70 8.31
CA SER A 298 29.73 -9.71 9.26
C SER A 298 28.40 -10.17 9.86
N LYS A 299 28.20 -9.85 11.15
CA LYS A 299 26.97 -10.18 11.88
C LYS A 299 25.93 -9.06 11.75
N HIS A 300 24.69 -9.46 11.45
CA HIS A 300 23.52 -8.60 11.33
C HIS A 300 22.41 -9.05 12.29
N CYS A 301 21.65 -8.09 12.82
CA CYS A 301 20.59 -8.32 13.79
C CYS A 301 19.26 -8.72 13.16
N GLU A 302 18.94 -8.10 12.03
CA GLU A 302 17.65 -8.14 11.36
C GLU A 302 17.89 -8.34 9.86
N LEU A 303 16.90 -8.90 9.19
CA LEU A 303 16.85 -9.08 7.75
C LEU A 303 15.49 -8.59 7.26
N PRO A 304 15.37 -8.11 6.02
CA PRO A 304 16.44 -7.96 5.02
C PRO A 304 17.22 -6.66 5.19
N VAL A 305 18.54 -6.68 4.93
CA VAL A 305 19.42 -5.53 5.09
C VAL A 305 20.54 -5.58 4.04
N GLU A 306 20.97 -4.42 3.55
CA GLU A 306 22.19 -4.33 2.73
C GLU A 306 23.44 -4.35 3.61
N CYS A 307 24.35 -5.27 3.35
CA CYS A 307 25.56 -5.42 4.13
C CYS A 307 26.53 -4.25 3.86
N ARG A 308 26.68 -3.32 4.81
CA ARG A 308 27.60 -2.16 4.68
C ARG A 308 29.07 -2.54 4.48
N ALA A 309 29.48 -3.76 4.83
CA ALA A 309 30.87 -4.21 4.65
C ALA A 309 31.18 -4.69 3.22
N CYS A 310 30.21 -5.28 2.51
CA CYS A 310 30.44 -5.85 1.18
C CYS A 310 29.46 -5.40 0.09
N GLY A 311 28.44 -4.61 0.43
CA GLY A 311 27.38 -4.14 -0.47
C GLY A 311 26.36 -5.22 -0.89
N LEU A 312 26.44 -6.42 -0.31
CA LEU A 312 25.52 -7.52 -0.67
C LEU A 312 24.17 -7.35 0.03
N THR A 313 23.07 -7.38 -0.72
CA THR A 313 21.72 -7.42 -0.16
C THR A 313 21.45 -8.77 0.51
N LEU A 314 21.23 -8.76 1.82
CA LEU A 314 20.93 -9.95 2.60
C LEU A 314 19.42 -10.09 2.76
N ALA A 315 18.88 -11.24 2.33
CA ALA A 315 17.48 -11.57 2.49
C ALA A 315 17.33 -13.03 2.93
N SER A 316 16.19 -13.36 3.55
CA SER A 316 15.84 -14.75 3.85
C SER A 316 14.98 -15.32 2.73
N ALA A 317 15.05 -16.63 2.50
CA ALA A 317 14.17 -17.29 1.53
C ALA A 317 12.66 -17.07 1.83
N PRO A 318 12.20 -17.08 3.11
CA PRO A 318 10.81 -16.71 3.44
C PRO A 318 10.42 -15.28 3.03
N HIS A 319 11.35 -14.33 3.05
CA HIS A 319 11.04 -12.95 2.62
C HIS A 319 10.76 -12.89 1.12
N LEU A 320 11.52 -13.61 0.32
CA LEU A 320 11.23 -13.74 -1.11
C LEU A 320 9.96 -14.54 -1.35
N ALA A 321 9.73 -15.60 -0.58
CA ALA A 321 8.51 -16.43 -0.66
C ALA A 321 7.24 -15.58 -0.51
N ARG A 322 7.28 -14.55 0.36
CA ARG A 322 6.14 -13.67 0.59
C ARG A 322 5.74 -12.81 -0.61
N SER A 323 6.58 -12.61 -1.62
CA SER A 323 6.22 -11.83 -2.82
C SER A 323 5.85 -12.70 -4.03
N TYR A 324 5.80 -14.04 -3.88
CA TYR A 324 5.44 -14.96 -4.98
C TYR A 324 4.00 -14.82 -5.43
N HIS A 325 3.07 -14.41 -4.56
CA HIS A 325 1.66 -14.23 -4.91
C HIS A 325 1.45 -13.15 -5.97
N TYR A 326 2.38 -12.20 -6.10
CA TYR A 326 2.36 -11.22 -7.18
C TYR A 326 2.80 -11.80 -8.52
N LEU A 327 3.73 -12.75 -8.51
CA LEU A 327 4.23 -13.40 -9.73
C LEU A 327 3.21 -14.39 -10.29
N PHE A 328 2.53 -15.11 -9.41
CA PHE A 328 1.54 -16.13 -9.77
C PHE A 328 0.22 -15.87 -9.04
N PRO A 329 -0.53 -14.82 -9.44
CA PRO A 329 -1.81 -14.52 -8.82
C PRO A 329 -2.83 -15.63 -9.10
N VAL A 330 -3.77 -15.80 -8.17
CA VAL A 330 -4.94 -16.68 -8.39
C VAL A 330 -5.86 -16.04 -9.43
N ASP A 331 -6.29 -16.84 -10.39
CA ASP A 331 -7.26 -16.39 -11.40
C ASP A 331 -8.62 -16.12 -10.74
N PRO A 332 -9.31 -15.03 -11.10
CA PRO A 332 -10.61 -14.70 -10.52
C PRO A 332 -11.60 -15.84 -10.77
N PHE A 333 -12.41 -16.15 -9.75
CA PHE A 333 -13.38 -17.24 -9.84
C PHE A 333 -14.60 -16.81 -10.69
N LYS A 334 -15.18 -17.79 -11.39
CA LYS A 334 -16.38 -17.57 -12.21
C LYS A 334 -17.60 -17.56 -11.29
N GLU A 335 -18.39 -16.50 -11.36
CA GLU A 335 -19.66 -16.39 -10.66
C GLU A 335 -20.73 -17.15 -11.45
N ILE A 336 -21.43 -18.05 -10.75
CA ILE A 336 -22.50 -18.86 -11.31
C ILE A 336 -23.71 -18.72 -10.39
N ALA A 337 -24.90 -18.66 -11.01
CA ALA A 337 -26.16 -18.66 -10.28
C ALA A 337 -26.34 -20.02 -9.58
N PRO A 338 -27.04 -20.09 -8.43
CA PRO A 338 -27.27 -21.34 -7.74
C PRO A 338 -28.21 -22.25 -8.56
N GLU A 339 -27.65 -23.01 -9.49
CA GLU A 339 -28.29 -24.17 -10.10
C GLU A 339 -28.04 -25.41 -9.21
N SER A 340 -28.99 -26.32 -9.17
CA SER A 340 -29.29 -27.29 -8.10
C SER A 340 -28.22 -28.35 -7.76
N ASP A 341 -27.01 -28.28 -8.31
CA ASP A 341 -26.00 -29.35 -8.19
C ASP A 341 -24.91 -29.07 -7.15
N HIS A 342 -24.92 -27.90 -6.51
CA HIS A 342 -23.89 -27.50 -5.55
C HIS A 342 -24.46 -27.29 -4.16
N SER A 343 -24.19 -28.23 -3.25
CA SER A 343 -24.75 -28.25 -1.89
C SER A 343 -23.84 -27.62 -0.83
N PHE A 344 -22.51 -27.69 -0.98
CA PHE A 344 -21.56 -27.22 0.03
C PHE A 344 -20.38 -26.45 -0.56
N CYS A 345 -19.88 -25.47 0.19
CA CYS A 345 -18.63 -24.78 -0.10
C CYS A 345 -17.43 -25.69 0.21
N PHE A 346 -16.49 -25.83 -0.73
CA PHE A 346 -15.29 -26.65 -0.54
C PHE A 346 -14.37 -26.14 0.59
N GLY A 347 -14.30 -24.82 0.79
CA GLY A 347 -13.41 -24.21 1.78
C GLY A 347 -13.91 -24.31 3.22
N CYS A 348 -15.14 -23.86 3.48
CA CYS A 348 -15.70 -23.78 4.83
C CYS A 348 -16.76 -24.85 5.13
N GLN A 349 -17.11 -25.71 4.17
CA GLN A 349 -18.15 -26.73 4.29
C GLN A 349 -19.55 -26.19 4.63
N LYS A 350 -19.78 -24.88 4.52
CA LYS A 350 -21.10 -24.26 4.67
C LYS A 350 -22.02 -24.74 3.56
N ALA A 351 -23.23 -25.15 3.92
CA ALA A 351 -24.28 -25.47 2.96
C ALA A 351 -24.75 -24.19 2.26
N PHE A 352 -24.86 -24.21 0.93
CA PHE A 352 -25.41 -23.08 0.19
C PHE A 352 -26.91 -22.98 0.46
N THR A 353 -27.35 -21.82 0.93
CA THR A 353 -28.77 -21.55 1.20
C THR A 353 -29.36 -20.66 0.10
N GLN A 354 -30.68 -20.61 -0.04
CA GLN A 354 -31.35 -19.71 -1.01
C GLN A 354 -31.02 -18.21 -0.81
N LYS A 355 -30.40 -17.85 0.32
CA LYS A 355 -29.91 -16.48 0.61
C LYS A 355 -28.58 -16.18 -0.09
N ASP A 356 -27.78 -17.19 -0.41
CA ASP A 356 -26.50 -17.03 -1.10
C ASP A 356 -26.76 -16.89 -2.61
N LYS A 357 -26.99 -15.65 -3.08
CA LYS A 357 -27.33 -15.36 -4.49
C LYS A 357 -26.22 -15.69 -5.49
N LYS A 358 -24.99 -15.93 -5.02
CA LYS A 358 -23.77 -16.01 -5.83
C LYS A 358 -22.87 -17.16 -5.35
N ILE A 359 -22.52 -18.07 -6.25
CA ILE A 359 -21.55 -19.14 -6.01
C ILE A 359 -20.34 -18.92 -6.92
N TYR A 360 -19.15 -19.20 -6.42
CA TYR A 360 -17.90 -18.99 -7.15
C TYR A 360 -17.22 -20.31 -7.47
N ILE A 361 -16.84 -20.50 -8.73
CA ILE A 361 -16.15 -21.70 -9.19
C ILE A 361 -14.75 -21.36 -9.70
N CYS A 362 -13.76 -22.10 -9.19
CA CYS A 362 -12.39 -21.99 -9.66
C CYS A 362 -12.27 -22.60 -11.07
N GLY A 363 -11.75 -21.84 -12.04
CA GLY A 363 -11.60 -22.31 -13.43
C GLY A 363 -10.56 -23.42 -13.66
N LYS A 364 -9.76 -23.77 -12.65
CA LYS A 364 -8.72 -24.82 -12.73
C LYS A 364 -9.18 -26.14 -12.14
N CYS A 365 -9.67 -26.13 -10.90
CA CYS A 365 -10.11 -27.34 -10.19
C CYS A 365 -11.63 -27.56 -10.20
N ASN A 366 -12.42 -26.62 -10.74
CA ASN A 366 -13.88 -26.63 -10.79
C ASN A 366 -14.57 -26.83 -9.42
N GLN A 367 -13.89 -26.51 -8.32
CA GLN A 367 -14.46 -26.54 -6.97
C GLN A 367 -15.25 -25.26 -6.68
N THR A 368 -16.29 -25.40 -5.85
CA THR A 368 -17.23 -24.35 -5.46
C THR A 368 -16.82 -23.67 -4.15
N PHE A 369 -16.95 -22.35 -4.11
CA PHE A 369 -16.62 -21.51 -2.97
C PHE A 369 -17.74 -20.51 -2.68
N CYS A 370 -17.96 -20.20 -1.40
CA CYS A 370 -18.81 -19.09 -1.00
C CYS A 370 -18.05 -17.75 -1.13
N LEU A 371 -18.79 -16.65 -1.01
CA LEU A 371 -18.28 -15.28 -1.03
C LEU A 371 -17.07 -15.07 -0.10
N ASP A 372 -17.23 -15.43 1.17
CA ASP A 372 -16.19 -15.22 2.17
C ASP A 372 -14.92 -16.02 1.87
N CYS A 373 -15.08 -17.25 1.36
CA CYS A 373 -13.95 -18.08 0.94
C CYS A 373 -13.26 -17.52 -0.31
N GLU A 374 -14.01 -16.98 -1.27
CA GLU A 374 -13.40 -16.33 -2.44
C GLU A 374 -12.54 -15.14 -2.01
N ILE A 375 -13.07 -14.26 -1.16
CA ILE A 375 -12.33 -13.10 -0.64
C ILE A 375 -11.08 -13.57 0.11
N PHE A 376 -11.23 -14.53 1.02
CA PHE A 376 -10.11 -15.03 1.80
C PHE A 376 -9.02 -15.68 0.94
N ILE A 377 -9.41 -16.38 -0.13
CA ILE A 377 -8.47 -16.98 -1.08
C ILE A 377 -7.68 -15.92 -1.83
N HIS A 378 -8.32 -14.83 -2.27
CA HIS A 378 -7.66 -13.80 -3.07
C HIS A 378 -6.90 -12.77 -2.23
N ASP A 379 -7.37 -12.42 -1.04
CA ASP A 379 -6.80 -11.38 -0.19
C ASP A 379 -5.72 -11.92 0.78
N VAL A 380 -5.83 -13.17 1.27
CA VAL A 380 -4.96 -13.69 2.34
C VAL A 380 -4.18 -14.94 1.93
N LEU A 381 -4.85 -15.98 1.44
CA LEU A 381 -4.19 -17.25 1.10
C LEU A 381 -3.36 -17.15 -0.18
N HIS A 382 -3.81 -16.33 -1.13
CA HIS A 382 -3.29 -16.22 -2.49
C HIS A 382 -3.07 -17.56 -3.21
N THR A 383 -3.77 -18.61 -2.78
CA THR A 383 -3.70 -19.97 -3.35
C THR A 383 -5.05 -20.64 -3.20
N CYS A 384 -5.57 -21.22 -4.29
CA CYS A 384 -6.82 -21.97 -4.25
C CYS A 384 -6.60 -23.34 -3.56
N PRO A 385 -7.27 -23.66 -2.44
CA PRO A 385 -7.10 -24.92 -1.72
C PRO A 385 -7.36 -26.15 -2.58
N GLY A 386 -8.38 -26.10 -3.45
CA GLY A 386 -8.71 -27.21 -4.36
C GLY A 386 -7.62 -27.47 -5.41
N CYS A 387 -6.86 -26.46 -5.84
CA CYS A 387 -5.74 -26.62 -6.76
C CYS A 387 -4.49 -27.17 -6.05
N ALA A 388 -4.29 -26.80 -4.79
CA ALA A 388 -3.17 -27.27 -3.98
C ALA A 388 -3.28 -28.75 -3.61
N ILE A 389 -4.51 -29.25 -3.43
CA ILE A 389 -4.76 -30.66 -3.06
C ILE A 389 -4.69 -31.59 -4.29
N ASN A 390 -5.02 -31.11 -5.48
CA ASN A 390 -5.04 -31.95 -6.68
C ASN A 390 -3.68 -31.93 -7.44
N PRO A 391 -2.93 -33.04 -7.45
CA PRO A 391 -1.59 -33.10 -8.04
C PRO A 391 -1.57 -32.90 -9.57
N GLU A 392 -2.66 -33.20 -10.29
CA GLU A 392 -2.73 -32.98 -11.74
C GLU A 392 -2.85 -31.50 -12.11
N THR A 393 -3.55 -30.72 -11.29
CA THR A 393 -3.63 -29.26 -11.45
C THR A 393 -2.35 -28.57 -10.99
N TYR A 394 -1.66 -29.08 -9.98
CA TYR A 394 -0.36 -28.56 -9.53
C TYR A 394 0.73 -28.70 -10.60
N ARG A 395 0.79 -29.85 -11.30
CA ARG A 395 1.75 -30.05 -12.42
C ARG A 395 1.44 -29.17 -13.63
N LYS A 396 0.17 -28.93 -13.95
CA LYS A 396 -0.22 -28.01 -15.04
C LYS A 396 0.12 -26.55 -14.74
N SER A 397 0.20 -26.14 -13.46
CA SER A 397 0.69 -24.80 -13.12
C SER A 397 2.19 -24.63 -13.31
N THR A 398 2.99 -25.69 -13.17
CA THR A 398 4.44 -25.65 -13.41
C THR A 398 4.81 -25.72 -14.89
N ASP A 399 3.99 -26.32 -15.76
CA ASP A 399 4.28 -26.43 -17.20
C ASP A 399 3.99 -25.13 -18.01
N ARG A 400 3.38 -24.11 -17.37
CA ARG A 400 3.21 -22.77 -17.94
C ARG A 400 4.30 -21.76 -17.50
N SER A 401 5.32 -22.23 -16.76
CA SER A 401 6.44 -21.43 -16.27
C SER A 401 7.46 -21.11 -17.36
#